data_AF-A0A558IH03-F1
#
_entry.id   AF-A0A558IH03-F1
#
_cell.length_a   1.000
_cell.length_b   1.000
_cell.length_c   1.000
_cell.angle_alpha   90.00
_cell.angle_beta   90.00
_cell.angle_gamma   90.00
#
_symmetry.space_group_name_H-M   'P 1'
#
loop_
_entity.id
_entity.type
_entity.pdbx_description
1 polymer ?
#
loop_
_entity_poly.entity_id
_entity_poly.type
_entity_poly.pdbx_seq_one_letter_code
_entity_poly.pdbx_strand_id
1 'polypeptide(L)'
;MTDSAPLSAHITTRMPSLQPIEQRVAQAILEDMDFVLHATADQLAAKVGTSRTSVIRTAKALGYDGYQQLRVALTQEIAQRPTRRRVPIPPTSAA
;
A
#
# COMPACT_ATOMS: atom_id res chain seq x y z
N MET A 1 1.93 14.74 -11.00
CA MET A 1 1.38 13.54 -11.68
C MET A 1 2.18 12.35 -11.20
N THR A 2 1.80 11.77 -10.05
CA THR A 2 2.28 10.43 -9.72
C THR A 2 1.69 9.50 -10.76
N ASP A 3 2.60 8.87 -11.50
CA ASP A 3 2.40 7.86 -12.51
C ASP A 3 1.29 6.86 -12.09
N SER A 4 0.52 6.35 -13.06
CA SER A 4 -0.60 5.43 -12.87
C SER A 4 -0.22 4.08 -12.22
N ALA A 5 1.04 3.92 -11.84
CA ALA A 5 1.56 2.73 -11.20
C ALA A 5 0.91 2.47 -9.83
N PRO A 6 0.71 1.18 -9.48
CA PRO A 6 0.24 0.78 -8.16
C PRO A 6 1.21 1.28 -7.06
N LEU A 7 0.68 1.58 -5.87
CA LEU A 7 1.46 2.01 -4.71
C LEU A 7 2.57 1.01 -4.39
N SER A 8 2.32 -0.30 -4.50
CA SER A 8 3.34 -1.34 -4.28
C SER A 8 4.56 -1.19 -5.20
N ALA A 9 4.33 -0.96 -6.50
CA ALA A 9 5.39 -0.75 -7.48
C ALA A 9 6.12 0.57 -7.24
N HIS A 10 5.39 1.63 -6.89
CA HIS A 10 5.97 2.92 -6.55
C HIS A 10 6.88 2.81 -5.31
N ILE A 11 6.43 2.14 -4.25
CA ILE A 11 7.22 1.90 -3.04
C ILE A 11 8.49 1.11 -3.37
N THR A 12 8.36 0.00 -4.10
CA THR A 12 9.51 -0.85 -4.48
C THR A 12 10.56 -0.06 -5.25
N THR A 13 10.12 0.78 -6.19
CA THR A 13 11.02 1.61 -7.01
C THR A 13 11.75 2.67 -6.17
N ARG A 14 11.07 3.24 -5.17
CA ARG A 14 11.64 4.28 -4.30
C ARG A 14 12.47 3.73 -3.14
N MET A 15 12.26 2.48 -2.75
CA MET A 15 12.89 1.84 -1.59
C MET A 15 14.40 2.11 -1.44
N PRO A 16 15.24 1.99 -2.49
CA PRO A 16 16.68 2.22 -2.37
C PRO A 16 17.08 3.65 -2.00
N SER A 17 16.19 4.62 -2.25
CA SER A 17 16.41 6.05 -2.00
C SER A 17 15.89 6.53 -0.64
N LEU A 18 15.13 5.67 0.07
CA LEU A 18 14.55 5.99 1.38
C LEU A 18 15.59 5.86 2.51
N GLN A 19 15.42 6.65 3.56
CA GLN A 19 16.22 6.50 4.79
C GLN A 19 15.89 5.19 5.52
N PRO A 20 16.75 4.66 6.40
CA PRO A 20 16.52 3.37 7.07
C PRO A 20 15.17 3.27 7.80
N ILE A 21 14.71 4.35 8.43
CA ILE A 21 13.41 4.38 9.10
C ILE A 21 12.23 4.40 8.12
N GLU A 22 12.41 5.06 6.98
CA GLU A 22 11.41 5.15 5.92
C GLU A 22 11.29 3.81 5.17
N GLN A 23 12.42 3.13 4.95
CA GLN A 23 12.45 1.77 4.40
C GLN A 23 11.68 0.80 5.29
N ARG A 24 11.85 0.86 6.62
CA ARG A 24 11.10 0.03 7.56
C ARG A 24 9.59 0.25 7.47
N VAL A 25 9.15 1.51 7.41
CA VAL A 25 7.73 1.84 7.26
C VAL A 25 7.21 1.37 5.90
N ALA A 26 7.96 1.63 4.83
CA ALA A 26 7.61 1.20 3.47
C ALA A 26 7.51 -0.33 3.34
N GLN A 27 8.43 -1.07 3.97
CA GLN A 27 8.41 -2.52 4.02
C GLN A 27 7.19 -3.04 4.77
N ALA A 28 6.87 -2.49 5.95
CA ALA A 28 5.68 -2.87 6.69
C ALA A 28 4.38 -2.60 5.92
N ILE A 29 4.36 -1.58 5.05
CA ILE A 29 3.23 -1.33 4.14
C ILE A 29 3.11 -2.46 3.10
N LEU A 30 4.21 -2.91 2.51
CA LEU A 30 4.22 -4.00 1.53
C LEU A 30 3.91 -5.37 2.15
N GLU A 31 4.33 -5.60 3.40
CA GLU A 31 4.11 -6.85 4.12
C GLU A 31 2.64 -7.06 4.49
N ASP A 32 1.93 -5.98 4.86
CA ASP A 32 0.54 -6.07 5.32
C ASP A 32 -0.29 -4.87 4.87
N MET A 33 -0.57 -4.86 3.57
CA MET A 33 -1.38 -3.84 2.91
C MET A 33 -2.82 -3.77 3.45
N ASP A 34 -3.40 -4.90 3.85
CA ASP A 34 -4.77 -4.96 4.37
C ASP A 34 -4.86 -4.23 5.72
N PHE A 35 -3.92 -4.50 6.63
CA PHE A 35 -3.80 -3.74 7.88
C PHE A 35 -3.63 -2.25 7.62
N VAL A 36 -2.74 -1.84 6.71
CA VAL A 36 -2.47 -0.41 6.43
C VAL A 36 -3.70 0.29 5.86
N LEU A 37 -4.53 -0.42 5.09
CA LEU A 37 -5.78 0.12 4.57
C LEU A 37 -6.73 0.53 5.69
N HIS A 38 -6.74 -0.19 6.82
CA HIS A 38 -7.61 0.09 7.97
C HIS A 38 -6.91 0.84 9.13
N ALA A 39 -5.58 0.89 9.17
CA ALA A 39 -4.83 1.46 10.26
C ALA A 39 -4.77 2.99 10.23
N THR A 40 -4.57 3.58 11.42
CA THR A 40 -4.15 4.98 11.57
C THR A 40 -2.62 5.11 11.49
N ALA A 41 -2.11 6.32 11.30
CA ALA A 41 -0.67 6.57 11.29
C ALA A 41 -0.01 6.17 12.63
N ASP A 42 -0.71 6.35 13.75
CA ASP A 42 -0.25 5.93 15.07
C ASP A 42 -0.19 4.39 15.19
N GLN A 43 -1.18 3.67 14.66
CA GLN A 43 -1.18 2.20 14.66
C GLN A 43 -0.07 1.61 13.77
N LEU A 44 0.14 2.17 12.59
CA LEU A 44 1.27 1.78 11.74
C LEU A 44 2.61 2.11 12.41
N ALA A 45 2.71 3.28 13.04
CA ALA A 45 3.91 3.67 13.78
C ALA A 45 4.22 2.68 14.91
N ALA A 46 3.20 2.27 15.68
CA ALA A 46 3.34 1.26 16.73
C ALA A 46 3.79 -0.10 16.17
N LYS A 47 3.21 -0.55 15.06
CA LYS A 47 3.60 -1.82 14.39
C LYS A 47 5.06 -1.83 13.95
N VAL A 48 5.56 -0.68 13.46
CA VAL A 48 6.93 -0.54 12.97
C VAL A 48 7.93 -0.21 14.09
N GLY A 49 7.45 0.24 15.26
CA GLY A 49 8.31 0.74 16.35
C GLY A 49 8.86 2.15 16.06
N THR A 50 8.05 3.03 15.49
CA THR A 50 8.42 4.41 15.17
C THR A 50 7.36 5.41 15.68
N SER A 51 7.51 6.69 15.30
CA SER A 51 6.56 7.75 15.64
C SER A 51 5.56 8.03 14.51
N ARG A 52 4.38 8.56 14.85
CA ARG A 52 3.40 9.05 13.87
C ARG A 52 4.01 10.04 12.87
N THR A 53 4.87 10.93 13.35
CA THR A 53 5.57 11.91 12.51
C THR A 53 6.48 11.24 11.50
N SER A 54 7.17 10.16 11.88
CA SER A 54 7.98 9.36 10.97
C SER A 54 7.13 8.78 9.84
N VAL A 55 5.97 8.19 10.16
CA VAL A 55 5.05 7.65 9.14
C VAL A 55 4.57 8.72 8.16
N ILE A 56 4.22 9.92 8.67
CA ILE A 56 3.80 11.04 7.80
C ILE A 56 4.97 11.52 6.92
N ARG A 57 6.19 11.59 7.46
CA ARG A 57 7.39 11.94 6.68
C ARG A 57 7.69 10.90 5.62
N THR A 58 7.57 9.61 5.92
CA THR A 58 7.72 8.55 4.93
C THR A 58 6.70 8.67 3.81
N ALA A 59 5.43 8.94 4.12
CA ALA A 59 4.41 9.19 3.09
C ALA A 59 4.80 10.37 2.17
N LYS A 60 5.36 11.44 2.74
CA LYS A 60 5.90 12.59 1.98
C LYS A 60 7.14 12.26 1.16
N ALA A 61 8.06 11.45 1.67
CA ALA A 61 9.22 10.97 0.93
C ALA A 61 8.81 10.09 -0.27
N LEU A 62 7.70 9.36 -0.11
CA LEU A 62 7.03 8.62 -1.18
C LEU A 62 6.19 9.52 -2.11
N GLY A 63 6.24 10.85 -1.97
CA GLY A 63 5.56 11.79 -2.86
C GLY A 63 4.07 12.00 -2.58
N TYR A 64 3.57 11.58 -1.41
CA TYR A 64 2.21 11.83 -0.96
C TYR A 64 2.14 13.01 0.01
N ASP A 65 1.06 13.79 0.02
CA ASP A 65 0.83 14.90 0.96
C ASP A 65 0.76 14.45 2.42
N GLY A 66 0.49 13.16 2.65
CA GLY A 66 0.55 12.53 3.95
C GLY A 66 -0.04 11.11 3.94
N TYR A 67 -0.18 10.53 5.13
CA TYR A 67 -0.61 9.14 5.30
C TYR A 67 -2.01 8.85 4.73
N GLN A 68 -2.95 9.80 4.82
CA GLN A 68 -4.29 9.60 4.28
C GLN A 68 -4.29 9.47 2.76
N GLN A 69 -3.51 10.28 2.04
CA GLN A 69 -3.41 10.18 0.58
C GLN A 69 -2.73 8.88 0.15
N LEU A 70 -1.72 8.43 0.89
CA LEU A 70 -1.11 7.10 0.69
C LEU A 70 -2.15 5.98 0.84
N ARG A 71 -3.01 6.03 1.86
CA ARG A 71 -4.10 5.05 2.05
C ARG A 71 -5.13 5.07 0.92
N VAL A 72 -5.43 6.26 0.37
CA VAL A 72 -6.30 6.37 -0.80
C VAL A 72 -5.68 5.67 -2.01
N ALA A 73 -4.39 5.89 -2.27
CA ALA A 73 -3.67 5.19 -3.35
C ALA A 73 -3.67 3.67 -3.14
N LEU A 74 -3.45 3.21 -1.90
CA LEU A 74 -3.53 1.80 -1.54
C LEU A 74 -4.92 1.20 -1.79
N THR A 75 -5.97 1.93 -1.43
CA THR A 75 -7.36 1.51 -1.64
C THR A 75 -7.66 1.37 -3.13
N GLN A 76 -7.19 2.31 -3.95
CA GLN A 76 -7.34 2.25 -5.40
C GLN A 76 -6.60 1.05 -6.01
N GLU A 77 -5.40 0.74 -5.53
CA GLU A 77 -4.66 -0.45 -5.98
C GLU A 77 -5.40 -1.74 -5.63
N ILE A 78 -5.87 -1.87 -4.38
CA ILE A 78 -6.58 -3.08 -3.94
C ILE A 78 -7.91 -3.24 -4.69
N ALA A 79 -8.64 -2.15 -4.94
CA ALA A 79 -9.88 -2.17 -5.71
C ALA A 79 -9.67 -2.55 -7.19
N GLN A 80 -8.52 -2.17 -7.77
CA GLN A 80 -8.16 -2.49 -9.15
C GLN A 80 -7.53 -3.87 -9.30
N ARG A 81 -7.08 -4.49 -8.20
CA ARG A 81 -6.59 -5.86 -8.21
C ARG A 81 -7.76 -6.74 -8.67
N PRO A 82 -7.71 -7.34 -9.87
CA PRO A 82 -8.83 -8.13 -10.36
C PRO A 82 -9.05 -9.21 -9.33
N THR A 83 -10.18 -9.12 -8.60
CA THR A 83 -10.69 -10.26 -7.84
C THR A 83 -10.65 -11.39 -8.85
N ARG A 84 -9.83 -12.41 -8.59
CA ARG A 84 -9.67 -13.56 -9.47
C ARG A 84 -11.07 -14.12 -9.66
N ARG A 85 -11.73 -13.66 -10.73
CA ARG A 85 -13.15 -13.86 -10.96
C ARG A 85 -13.27 -15.36 -11.06
N ARG A 86 -13.97 -15.96 -10.09
CA ARG A 86 -14.41 -17.35 -10.13
C ARG A 86 -14.80 -17.63 -11.58
N VAL A 87 -14.07 -18.52 -12.25
CA VAL A 87 -14.45 -18.99 -13.58
C VAL A 87 -15.89 -19.51 -13.43
N PRO A 88 -16.88 -18.95 -14.14
CA PRO A 88 -18.19 -19.57 -14.19
C PRO A 88 -17.98 -20.95 -14.82
N ILE A 89 -18.33 -22.01 -14.09
CA ILE A 89 -18.37 -23.36 -14.63
C ILE A 89 -19.43 -23.28 -15.75
N PRO A 90 -19.09 -23.46 -17.04
CA PRO A 90 -20.11 -23.53 -18.07
C PRO A 90 -21.02 -24.73 -17.74
N PRO A 91 -22.36 -24.61 -17.84
CA PRO A 91 -23.18 -25.79 -17.79
C PRO A 91 -22.72 -26.70 -18.93
N THR A 92 -22.19 -27.86 -18.59
CA THR A 92 -21.96 -28.92 -19.56
C THR A 92 -23.33 -29.24 -20.16
N SER A 93 -23.58 -28.72 -21.37
CA SER A 93 -24.72 -29.15 -22.18
C SER A 93 -24.41 -30.58 -22.60
N ALA A 94 -24.78 -31.52 -21.74
CA ALA A 94 -25.02 -32.89 -22.10
C ALA A 94 -26.45 -32.96 -22.62
N ALA A 95 -26.61 -32.98 -23.94
CA ALA A 95 -27.69 -33.60 -24.72
C ALA A 95 -27.59 -33.15 -26.18
#